data_AF-A0A7W0NCR9-F1
#
_entry.id   AF-A0A7W0NCR9-F1
#
_cell.length_a   1.000
_cell.length_b   1.000
_cell.length_c   1.000
_cell.angle_alpha   90.00
_cell.angle_beta   90.00
_cell.angle_gamma   90.00
#
_symmetry.space_group_name_H-M   'P 1'
#
loop_
_entity.id
_entity.type
_entity.pdbx_description
1 polymer ?
#
loop_
_entity_poly.entity_id
_entity_poly.type
_entity_poly.pdbx_seq_one_letter_code
_entity_poly.pdbx_strand_id
1 'polypeptide(L)'
;MRSGRALGQDPVEERERWDALRVGVTGHRPDRLQIPDLAALRAAVREVLAVIGRASGGRVTVVSPLAEGADQLAAAEALAAGFQLVCPLPFPADEYARDFASAA
;
A
#
# COMPACT_ATOMS: atom_id res chain seq x y z
N MET A 1 0.95 15.52 39.54
CA MET A 1 1.99 15.81 38.55
C MET A 1 1.95 14.74 37.47
N ARG A 2 2.11 15.16 36.21
CA ARG A 2 2.07 14.45 34.92
C ARG A 2 2.90 13.15 34.93
N SER A 3 2.79 12.14 34.07
CA SER A 3 1.97 11.74 32.92
C SER A 3 2.66 10.46 32.43
N GLY A 4 1.95 9.35 32.26
CA GLY A 4 2.47 8.15 31.61
C GLY A 4 1.38 7.55 30.72
N ARG A 5 1.14 8.17 29.57
CA ARG A 5 0.18 7.66 28.57
C ARG A 5 0.81 6.46 27.88
N ALA A 6 0.35 5.26 28.21
CA ALA A 6 0.70 4.04 27.49
C ALA A 6 0.19 4.14 26.04
N LEU A 7 1.01 3.67 25.11
CA LEU A 7 0.72 3.64 23.68
C LEU A 7 -0.51 2.73 23.41
N GLY A 8 -1.56 3.33 22.84
CA GLY A 8 -2.57 2.68 21.98
C GLY A 8 -3.25 1.41 22.47
N GLN A 9 -4.04 1.47 23.54
CA GLN A 9 -4.85 0.34 24.02
C GLN A 9 -6.36 0.65 23.99
N ASP A 10 -6.94 0.76 22.79
CA ASP A 10 -8.40 0.64 22.63
C ASP A 10 -8.70 -0.64 21.82
N PRO A 11 -9.25 -1.70 22.44
CA PRO A 11 -9.51 -3.00 21.79
C PRO A 11 -10.45 -2.93 20.58
N VAL A 12 -11.20 -1.84 20.44
CA VAL A 12 -12.12 -1.58 19.32
C VAL A 12 -11.34 -1.13 18.08
N GLU A 13 -10.37 -0.21 18.22
CA GLU A 13 -9.51 0.23 17.11
C GLU A 13 -8.66 -0.93 16.57
N GLU A 14 -8.16 -1.79 17.44
CA GLU A 14 -7.33 -2.93 17.04
C GLU A 14 -8.14 -3.99 16.29
N ARG A 15 -9.37 -4.28 16.73
CA ARG A 15 -10.30 -5.17 16.01
C ARG A 15 -10.72 -4.61 14.65
N GLU A 16 -11.06 -3.32 14.58
CA GLU A 16 -11.36 -2.64 13.31
C GLU A 16 -10.18 -2.69 12.33
N ARG A 17 -8.94 -2.67 12.85
CA ARG A 17 -7.71 -2.84 12.06
C ARG A 17 -7.56 -4.24 11.48
N TRP A 18 -8.19 -5.26 12.08
CA TRP A 18 -8.17 -6.67 11.62
C TRP A 18 -9.40 -7.09 10.81
N ASP A 19 -10.50 -6.35 10.88
CA ASP A 19 -11.75 -6.60 10.13
C ASP A 19 -11.68 -6.23 8.64
N ALA A 20 -10.64 -5.52 8.20
CA ALA A 20 -10.42 -5.17 6.80
C ALA A 20 -9.81 -6.34 5.99
N LEU A 21 -10.29 -6.53 4.76
CA LEU A 21 -9.66 -7.44 3.80
C LEU A 21 -8.23 -6.97 3.50
N ARG A 22 -7.27 -7.88 3.55
CA ARG A 22 -5.86 -7.59 3.24
C ARG A 22 -5.48 -8.17 1.89
N VAL A 23 -4.91 -7.33 1.04
CA VAL A 23 -4.47 -7.73 -0.30
C VAL A 23 -2.98 -7.45 -0.44
N GLY A 24 -2.19 -8.53 -0.57
CA GLY A 24 -0.78 -8.42 -0.90
C GLY A 24 -0.60 -8.06 -2.37
N VAL A 25 0.25 -7.05 -2.65
CA VAL A 25 0.56 -6.61 -4.01
C VAL A 25 2.07 -6.52 -4.20
N THR A 26 2.54 -7.14 -5.28
CA THR A 26 3.93 -7.13 -5.74
C THR A 26 3.96 -7.14 -7.26
N GLY A 27 5.07 -6.73 -7.86
CA GLY A 27 5.28 -6.69 -9.29
C GLY A 27 6.71 -6.35 -9.69
N HIS A 28 6.89 -6.15 -11.00
CA HIS A 28 8.21 -5.93 -11.58
C HIS A 28 8.76 -4.52 -11.32
N ARG A 29 10.09 -4.46 -11.13
CA ARG A 29 10.89 -3.23 -11.14
C ARG A 29 10.99 -2.63 -12.55
N PRO A 30 11.34 -1.34 -12.71
CA PRO A 30 11.35 -0.68 -14.01
C PRO A 30 12.17 -1.39 -15.10
N ASP A 31 13.30 -2.00 -14.74
CA ASP A 31 14.16 -2.75 -15.66
C ASP A 31 13.49 -4.02 -16.24
N ARG A 32 12.48 -4.56 -15.56
CA ARG A 32 11.72 -5.75 -15.96
C ARG A 32 10.26 -5.45 -16.28
N LEU A 33 9.80 -4.23 -16.05
CA LEU A 33 8.43 -3.80 -16.33
C LEU A 33 8.32 -3.44 -17.83
N GLN A 34 8.37 -4.45 -18.68
CA GLN A 34 8.31 -4.34 -20.14
C GLN A 34 6.87 -4.09 -20.64
N ILE A 35 6.14 -3.18 -19.99
CA ILE A 35 4.80 -2.81 -20.40
C ILE A 35 4.91 -1.53 -21.24
N PRO A 36 4.56 -1.59 -22.54
CA PRO A 36 4.69 -0.45 -23.44
C PRO A 36 3.72 0.69 -23.10
N ASP A 37 2.63 0.39 -22.38
CA ASP A 37 1.62 1.35 -21.96
C ASP A 37 1.37 1.27 -20.44
N LEU A 38 2.03 2.15 -19.68
CA LEU A 38 1.82 2.29 -18.24
C LEU A 38 0.41 2.80 -17.89
N ALA A 39 -0.26 3.53 -18.79
CA ALA A 39 -1.62 3.99 -18.55
C ALA A 39 -2.61 2.81 -18.58
N ALA A 40 -2.41 1.87 -19.50
CA ALA A 40 -3.17 0.62 -19.55
C ALA A 40 -2.96 -0.22 -18.27
N LEU A 41 -1.72 -0.33 -17.78
CA LEU A 41 -1.44 -1.02 -16.50
C LEU A 41 -2.19 -0.34 -15.33
N ARG A 42 -2.11 0.98 -15.23
CA ARG A 42 -2.85 1.72 -14.19
C ARG A 42 -4.36 1.49 -14.27
N ALA A 43 -4.92 1.49 -15.48
CA ALA A 43 -6.34 1.21 -15.68
C ALA A 43 -6.72 -0.20 -15.20
N ALA A 44 -5.94 -1.21 -15.58
CA ALA A 44 -6.15 -2.59 -15.13
C ALA A 44 -6.07 -2.72 -13.60
N VAL A 45 -5.09 -2.07 -12.97
CA VAL A 45 -4.96 -2.04 -11.50
C VAL A 45 -6.19 -1.39 -10.86
N ARG A 46 -6.65 -0.25 -11.37
CA ARG A 46 -7.87 0.42 -10.86
C ARG A 46 -9.11 -0.47 -10.98
N GLU A 47 -9.26 -1.17 -12.08
CA GLU A 47 -10.40 -2.08 -12.28
C GLU A 47 -10.41 -3.20 -11.25
N VAL A 48 -9.26 -3.84 -11.01
CA VAL A 48 -9.10 -4.89 -9.99
C VAL A 48 -9.39 -4.34 -8.59
N LEU A 49 -8.80 -3.19 -8.23
CA LEU A 49 -9.04 -2.55 -6.93
C LEU A 49 -10.52 -2.18 -6.73
N ALA A 50 -11.20 -1.71 -7.78
CA ALA A 50 -12.63 -1.40 -7.71
C ALA A 50 -13.48 -2.64 -7.47
N VAL A 51 -13.15 -3.79 -8.09
CA VAL A 51 -13.82 -5.07 -7.83
C VAL A 51 -13.62 -5.50 -6.37
N ILE A 52 -12.38 -5.46 -5.88
CA ILE A 52 -12.03 -5.81 -4.49
C ILE A 52 -12.75 -4.90 -3.51
N GLY A 53 -12.75 -3.58 -3.75
CA GLY A 53 -13.42 -2.60 -2.92
C GLY A 53 -14.92 -2.86 -2.80
N ARG A 54 -15.61 -3.15 -3.91
CA ARG A 54 -17.03 -3.50 -3.89
C ARG A 54 -17.29 -4.79 -3.11
N ALA A 55 -16.48 -5.82 -3.33
CA ALA A 55 -16.66 -7.12 -2.67
C ALA A 55 -16.39 -7.08 -1.14
N SER A 56 -15.56 -6.15 -0.69
CA SER A 56 -15.16 -6.00 0.73
C SER A 56 -15.89 -4.87 1.48
N GLY A 57 -16.86 -4.20 0.83
CA GLY A 57 -17.55 -3.05 1.43
C GLY A 57 -16.63 -1.85 1.68
N GLY A 58 -15.59 -1.69 0.86
CA GLY A 58 -14.64 -0.57 0.90
C GLY A 58 -13.56 -0.67 1.98
N ARG A 59 -13.58 -1.70 2.83
CA ARG A 59 -12.61 -1.90 3.92
C ARG A 59 -11.46 -2.77 3.45
N VAL A 60 -10.51 -2.15 2.75
CA VAL A 60 -9.32 -2.81 2.20
C VAL A 60 -8.05 -2.20 2.77
N THR A 61 -7.12 -3.07 3.18
CA THR A 61 -5.73 -2.71 3.42
C THR A 61 -4.85 -3.40 2.37
N VAL A 62 -4.17 -2.61 1.56
CA VAL A 62 -3.15 -3.11 0.64
C VAL A 62 -1.84 -3.27 1.38
N VAL A 63 -1.16 -4.39 1.16
CA VAL A 63 0.16 -4.68 1.73
C VAL A 63 1.14 -4.78 0.58
N SER A 64 2.16 -3.92 0.55
CA SER A 64 3.13 -3.88 -0.56
C SER A 64 4.52 -3.49 -0.05
N PRO A 65 5.60 -4.09 -0.56
CA PRO A 65 6.95 -3.72 -0.15
C PRO A 65 7.40 -2.35 -0.71
N LEU A 66 6.57 -1.71 -1.54
CA LEU A 66 6.78 -0.34 -2.06
C LEU A 66 8.07 -0.16 -2.86
N ALA A 67 8.53 -1.23 -3.53
CA ALA A 67 9.65 -1.15 -4.44
C ALA A 67 9.33 -0.28 -5.67
N GLU A 68 10.36 0.26 -6.31
CA GLU A 68 10.17 1.02 -7.55
C GLU A 68 9.48 0.17 -8.63
N GLY A 69 8.66 0.81 -9.47
CA GLY A 69 7.95 0.14 -10.56
C GLY A 69 6.51 -0.21 -10.19
N ALA A 70 6.11 -1.46 -10.42
CA ALA A 70 4.72 -1.88 -10.31
C ALA A 70 4.15 -1.79 -8.88
N ASP A 71 4.99 -2.00 -7.85
CA ASP A 71 4.57 -1.91 -6.45
C ASP A 71 4.12 -0.50 -6.09
N GLN A 72 4.95 0.51 -6.38
CA GLN A 72 4.61 1.92 -6.18
C GLN A 72 3.40 2.36 -7.01
N LEU A 73 3.31 1.89 -8.27
CA LEU A 73 2.15 2.18 -9.12
C LEU A 73 0.87 1.65 -8.49
N ALA A 74 0.85 0.39 -8.04
CA ALA A 74 -0.33 -0.19 -7.42
C ALA A 74 -0.66 0.42 -6.06
N ALA A 75 0.36 0.75 -5.25
CA ALA A 75 0.19 1.46 -3.99
C ALA A 75 -0.44 2.85 -4.21
N ALA A 76 -0.02 3.59 -5.25
CA ALA A 76 -0.59 4.88 -5.59
C ALA A 76 -2.08 4.77 -6.00
N GLU A 77 -2.44 3.80 -6.84
CA GLU A 77 -3.85 3.60 -7.23
C GLU A 77 -4.71 3.11 -6.04
N ALA A 78 -4.16 2.32 -5.12
CA ALA A 78 -4.84 1.89 -3.90
C ALA A 78 -5.13 3.07 -2.96
N LEU A 79 -4.16 3.95 -2.74
CA LEU A 79 -4.33 5.18 -1.97
C LEU A 79 -5.37 6.10 -2.61
N ALA A 80 -5.34 6.25 -3.94
CA ALA A 80 -6.34 7.03 -4.68
C ALA A 80 -7.76 6.45 -4.56
N ALA A 81 -7.90 5.13 -4.39
CA ALA A 81 -9.17 4.46 -4.12
C ALA A 81 -9.66 4.59 -2.66
N GLY A 82 -8.90 5.27 -1.79
CA GLY A 82 -9.23 5.44 -0.38
C GLY A 82 -8.90 4.22 0.50
N PHE A 83 -8.13 3.26 -0.02
CA PHE A 83 -7.70 2.11 0.75
C PHE A 83 -6.53 2.47 1.68
N GLN A 84 -6.38 1.68 2.74
CA GLN A 84 -5.20 1.78 3.61
C GLN A 84 -4.00 1.09 2.95
N LEU A 85 -2.79 1.57 3.23
CA LEU A 85 -1.55 0.98 2.76
C LEU A 85 -0.67 0.61 3.97
N VAL A 86 -0.16 -0.61 3.97
CA VAL A 86 0.86 -1.09 4.92
C VAL A 86 2.09 -1.52 4.13
N CYS A 87 3.24 -0.97 4.49
CA CYS A 87 4.51 -1.26 3.84
C CYS A 87 5.43 -2.03 4.80
N PRO A 88 5.58 -3.36 4.64
CA PRO A 88 6.62 -4.10 5.34
C PRO A 88 7.97 -3.76 4.71
N LEU A 89 8.65 -2.76 5.27
CA LEU A 89 9.94 -2.31 4.77
C LEU A 89 11.08 -3.23 5.26
N PRO A 90 12.11 -3.46 4.43
CA PRO A 90 13.27 -4.28 4.82
C PRO A 90 14.17 -3.58 5.85
N PHE A 91 14.11 -2.25 5.91
CA PHE A 91 14.90 -1.36 6.76
C PHE A 91 14.01 -0.24 7.31
N PRO A 92 14.51 0.59 8.26
CA PRO A 92 13.82 1.82 8.65
C PRO A 92 13.42 2.69 7.46
N ALA A 93 12.30 3.39 7.58
CA ALA A 93 11.70 4.12 6.45
C ALA A 93 12.61 5.22 5.88
N ASP A 94 13.38 5.89 6.76
CA ASP A 94 14.34 6.93 6.38
C ASP A 94 15.59 6.38 5.69
N GLU A 95 15.95 5.12 5.96
CA GLU A 95 17.01 4.41 5.24
C GLU A 95 16.50 3.95 3.88
N TYR A 96 15.34 3.28 3.84
CA TYR A 96 14.74 2.78 2.60
C TYR A 96 14.43 3.90 1.60
N ALA A 97 13.96 5.06 2.07
CA ALA A 97 13.69 6.22 1.20
C ALA A 97 14.93 6.69 0.42
N ARG A 98 16.15 6.42 0.91
CA ARG A 98 17.39 6.82 0.24
C ARG A 98 17.65 6.04 -1.04
N ASP A 99 17.11 4.83 -1.16
CA ASP A 99 17.21 4.01 -2.38
C ASP A 99 16.51 4.68 -3.58
N PHE A 100 15.66 5.69 -3.34
CA PHE A 100 14.86 6.39 -4.35
C PHE A 100 15.27 7.86 -4.53
N ALA A 101 16.30 8.34 -3.83
CA ALA A 101 16.70 9.75 -3.85
C ALA A 101 17.23 10.25 -5.20
N SER A 102 17.59 9.35 -6.12
CA SER A 102 18.02 9.67 -7.49
C SER A 102 16.87 9.79 -8.49
N ALA A 103 15.62 9.58 -8.09
CA ALA A 103 14.44 9.58 -8.96
C ALA A 103 13.68 10.93 -8.99
N ALA A 104 14.29 12.01 -8.50
CA ALA A 104 13.71 13.36 -8.45
C ALA A 104 14.12 14.23 -9.64
#